data_AF-A0A951LSG1-F1
#
_entry.id   AF-A0A951LSG1-F1
#
_cell.length_a   1.000
_cell.length_b   1.000
_cell.length_c   1.000
_cell.angle_alpha   90.00
_cell.angle_beta   90.00
_cell.angle_gamma   90.00
#
_symmetry.space_group_name_H-M   'P 1'
#
loop_
_entity.id
_entity.type
_entity.pdbx_description
1 polymer ?
#
loop_
_entity_poly.entity_id
_entity_poly.type
_entity_poly.pdbx_seq_one_letter_code
_entity_poly.pdbx_strand_id
1 'polypeptide(L)'
;MSKSTAQEWIVFLSFFLVIAVYTFAEAYWLSRKGGATFARTFGFSVLTNLIGYSVGFFVLFIVLGVLLAMAWDGSIQKFPLHDTGLVIALVFGFLSAPVLLTLCKRAFLAIFKIRTSGSAWLFALSSSFLGVIASLGAPILLVYLFSR
;
A
#
# COMPACT_ATOMS: atom_id res chain seq x y z
N MET A 1 -26.23 -16.79 -1.65
CA MET A 1 -25.30 -15.66 -1.89
C MET A 1 -25.48 -15.25 -3.35
N SER A 2 -25.83 -13.99 -3.64
CA SER A 2 -25.98 -13.55 -5.03
C SER A 2 -24.61 -13.60 -5.72
N LYS A 3 -24.59 -13.73 -7.05
CA LYS A 3 -23.32 -13.74 -7.81
C LYS A 3 -22.47 -12.48 -7.54
N SER A 4 -23.09 -11.32 -7.31
CA SER A 4 -22.33 -10.09 -7.01
C SER A 4 -21.65 -10.15 -5.65
N THR A 5 -22.32 -10.66 -4.62
CA THR A 5 -21.72 -10.76 -3.28
C THR A 5 -20.49 -11.66 -3.30
N ALA A 6 -20.54 -12.81 -3.99
CA ALA A 6 -19.38 -13.69 -4.09
C ALA A 6 -18.18 -13.03 -4.81
N GLN A 7 -18.43 -12.25 -5.87
CA GLN A 7 -17.39 -11.52 -6.59
C GLN A 7 -16.73 -10.43 -5.73
N GLU A 8 -17.52 -9.67 -4.97
CA GLU A 8 -17.02 -8.65 -4.04
C GLU A 8 -16.08 -9.25 -2.99
N TRP A 9 -16.44 -10.41 -2.42
CA TRP A 9 -15.57 -11.12 -1.47
C TRP A 9 -14.29 -11.65 -2.12
N ILE A 10 -14.34 -12.13 -3.36
CA ILE A 10 -13.13 -12.55 -4.09
C ILE A 10 -12.19 -11.37 -4.30
N VAL A 11 -12.71 -10.22 -4.73
CA VAL A 11 -11.92 -8.99 -4.88
C VAL A 11 -11.29 -8.58 -3.55
N PHE A 12 -12.08 -8.58 -2.48
CA PHE A 12 -11.58 -8.25 -1.14
C PHE A 12 -10.49 -9.22 -0.65
N LEU A 13 -10.72 -10.53 -0.76
CA LEU A 13 -9.76 -11.55 -0.33
C LEU A 13 -8.45 -11.52 -1.15
N SER A 14 -8.53 -11.18 -2.44
CA SER A 14 -7.36 -11.08 -3.31
C SER A 14 -6.33 -10.07 -2.78
N PHE A 15 -6.79 -8.96 -2.20
CA PHE A 15 -5.94 -7.93 -1.61
C PHE A 15 -5.06 -8.51 -0.48
N PHE A 16 -5.67 -9.22 0.46
CA PHE A 16 -4.96 -9.84 1.58
C PHE A 16 -4.01 -10.95 1.12
N LEU A 17 -4.46 -11.77 0.16
CA LEU A 17 -3.65 -12.85 -0.37
C LEU A 17 -2.38 -12.31 -1.05
N VAL A 18 -2.50 -11.25 -1.84
CA VAL A 18 -1.35 -10.63 -2.50
C VAL A 18 -0.41 -10.00 -1.49
N ILE A 19 -0.92 -9.34 -0.45
CA ILE A 19 -0.07 -8.79 0.62
C ILE A 19 0.69 -9.90 1.35
N ALA A 20 0.04 -11.01 1.64
CA ALA A 20 0.67 -12.16 2.28
C ALA A 20 1.79 -12.72 1.39
N VAL A 21 1.49 -13.01 0.13
CA VAL A 21 2.48 -13.51 -0.85
C VAL A 21 3.64 -12.52 -1.02
N TYR A 22 3.35 -11.23 -1.12
CA TYR A 22 4.34 -10.17 -1.24
C TYR A 22 5.27 -10.13 -0.02
N THR A 23 4.70 -10.23 1.18
CA THR A 23 5.44 -10.22 2.45
C THR A 23 6.37 -11.42 2.56
N PHE A 24 5.90 -12.61 2.18
CA PHE A 24 6.74 -13.81 2.13
C PHE A 24 7.86 -13.69 1.08
N ALA A 25 7.55 -13.20 -0.12
CA ALA A 25 8.52 -13.03 -1.19
C ALA A 25 9.62 -12.02 -0.80
N GLU A 26 9.24 -10.90 -0.19
CA GLU A 26 10.19 -9.90 0.32
C GLU A 26 11.08 -10.48 1.41
N ALA A 27 10.50 -11.18 2.39
CA ALA A 27 11.24 -11.80 3.48
C ALA A 27 12.24 -12.85 2.98
N TYR A 28 11.84 -13.66 1.99
CA TYR A 28 12.68 -14.65 1.35
C TYR A 28 13.84 -14.01 0.59
N TRP A 29 13.55 -12.97 -0.20
CA TRP A 29 14.56 -12.23 -0.95
C TRP A 29 15.58 -11.57 -0.03
N LEU A 30 15.13 -10.94 1.06
CA LEU A 30 16.00 -10.35 2.08
C LEU A 30 16.83 -11.40 2.81
N SER A 31 16.29 -12.58 3.10
CA SER A 31 17.06 -13.65 3.76
C SER A 31 18.17 -14.17 2.84
N ARG A 32 17.89 -14.34 1.54
CA ARG A 32 18.87 -14.77 0.53
C ARG A 32 19.97 -13.73 0.29
N LYS A 33 19.63 -12.44 0.20
CA LYS A 33 20.58 -11.39 -0.20
C LYS A 33 21.18 -10.58 0.95
N GLY A 34 20.51 -10.54 2.11
CA GLY A 34 20.86 -9.67 3.22
C GLY A 34 21.65 -10.32 4.35
N GLY A 35 21.94 -11.62 4.24
CA GLY A 35 22.71 -12.36 5.24
C GLY A 35 22.04 -12.44 6.62
N ALA A 36 20.72 -12.25 6.68
CA ALA A 36 19.92 -12.31 7.90
C ALA A 36 19.05 -13.57 7.94
N THR A 37 18.73 -14.05 9.14
CA THR A 37 17.84 -15.18 9.34
C THR A 37 16.44 -14.89 8.81
N PHE A 38 15.77 -15.89 8.26
CA PHE A 38 14.42 -15.74 7.70
C PHE A 38 13.43 -15.17 8.72
N ALA A 39 13.49 -15.60 9.98
CA ALA A 39 12.62 -15.07 11.04
C ALA A 39 12.77 -13.54 11.21
N ARG A 40 14.00 -13.03 11.11
CA ARG A 40 14.30 -11.60 11.24
C ARG A 40 13.81 -10.80 10.05
N THR A 41 14.01 -11.31 8.83
CA THR A 41 13.56 -10.65 7.60
C THR A 41 12.05 -10.73 7.44
N PHE A 42 11.43 -11.82 7.89
CA PHE A 42 9.98 -11.97 7.96
C PHE A 42 9.36 -10.98 8.96
N GLY A 43 9.91 -10.88 10.17
CA GLY A 43 9.46 -9.87 11.15
C GLY A 43 9.57 -8.45 10.60
N PHE A 44 10.68 -8.13 9.92
CA PHE A 44 10.84 -6.86 9.22
C PHE A 44 9.72 -6.63 8.17
N SER A 45 9.50 -7.58 7.27
CA SER A 45 8.52 -7.43 6.18
C SER A 45 7.10 -7.33 6.70
N VAL A 46 6.71 -8.19 7.66
CA VAL A 46 5.38 -8.15 8.27
C VAL A 46 5.13 -6.80 8.95
N LEU A 47 6.04 -6.35 9.81
CA LEU A 47 5.84 -5.11 10.57
C LEU A 47 5.80 -3.89 9.65
N THR A 48 6.73 -3.80 8.69
CA THR A 48 6.78 -2.63 7.79
C THR A 48 5.60 -2.59 6.84
N ASN A 49 5.17 -3.74 6.30
CA ASN A 49 3.99 -3.81 5.45
C ASN A 49 2.71 -3.53 6.27
N LEU A 50 2.54 -4.13 7.46
CA LEU A 50 1.38 -3.89 8.33
C LEU A 50 1.24 -2.41 8.68
N ILE A 51 2.32 -1.78 9.18
CA ILE A 51 2.32 -0.36 9.52
C ILE A 51 2.03 0.49 8.28
N GLY A 52 2.73 0.23 7.17
CA GLY A 52 2.59 1.04 5.97
C GLY A 52 1.20 0.95 5.34
N TYR A 53 0.59 -0.24 5.28
CA TYR A 53 -0.80 -0.37 4.84
C TYR A 53 -1.77 0.26 5.82
N SER A 54 -1.58 0.09 7.13
CA SER A 54 -2.47 0.68 8.14
C SER A 54 -2.48 2.20 8.07
N VAL A 55 -1.29 2.81 7.96
CA VAL A 55 -1.16 4.26 7.81
C VAL A 55 -1.68 4.71 6.45
N GLY A 56 -1.39 3.98 5.37
CA GLY A 56 -1.92 4.31 4.03
C GLY A 56 -3.44 4.31 3.98
N PHE A 57 -4.09 3.29 4.56
CA PHE A 57 -5.55 3.23 4.70
C PHE A 57 -6.09 4.35 5.57
N PHE A 58 -5.40 4.70 6.66
CA PHE A 58 -5.80 5.81 7.52
C PHE A 58 -5.74 7.16 6.79
N VAL A 59 -4.68 7.41 6.01
CA VAL A 59 -4.56 8.64 5.20
C VAL A 59 -5.66 8.68 4.12
N LEU A 60 -5.89 7.57 3.42
CA LEU A 60 -6.98 7.48 2.45
C LEU A 60 -8.35 7.71 3.09
N PHE A 61 -8.58 7.15 4.28
CA PHE A 61 -9.80 7.37 5.04
C PHE A 61 -10.00 8.84 5.41
N ILE A 62 -8.95 9.53 5.86
CA ILE A 62 -9.00 10.98 6.14
C ILE A 62 -9.31 11.76 4.86
N VAL A 63 -8.58 11.50 3.77
CA VAL A 63 -8.77 12.21 2.50
C VAL A 63 -10.20 12.01 1.99
N LEU A 64 -10.69 10.78 1.94
CA LEU A 64 -12.05 10.48 1.51
C LEU A 64 -13.10 11.09 2.45
N GLY A 65 -12.87 11.04 3.77
CA GLY A 65 -13.76 11.64 4.76
C GLY A 65 -13.90 13.16 4.60
N VAL A 66 -12.78 13.86 4.37
CA VAL A 66 -12.76 15.30 4.08
C VAL A 66 -13.50 15.59 2.78
N LEU A 67 -13.22 14.82 1.72
CA LEU A 67 -13.91 14.99 0.43
C LEU A 67 -15.43 14.77 0.55
N LEU A 68 -15.84 13.76 1.31
CA LEU A 68 -17.26 13.47 1.54
C LEU A 68 -17.95 14.59 2.33
N ALA A 69 -17.28 15.13 3.36
CA ALA A 69 -17.79 16.24 4.15
C ALA A 69 -17.93 17.52 3.32
N MET A 70 -16.96 17.80 2.45
CA MET A 70 -17.03 18.95 1.53
C MET A 70 -18.09 18.78 0.45
N ALA A 71 -18.33 17.54 -0.01
CA ALA A 71 -19.41 17.22 -0.93
C ALA A 71 -20.78 17.42 -0.26
N TRP A 72 -20.91 17.01 1.01
CA TRP A 72 -22.14 17.13 1.79
C TRP A 72 -22.53 18.58 2.06
N ASP A 73 -21.56 19.42 2.42
CA ASP A 73 -21.78 20.85 2.71
C ASP A 73 -21.85 21.72 1.43
N GLY A 74 -21.76 21.11 0.24
CA GLY A 74 -21.74 21.81 -1.06
C GLY A 74 -20.53 22.73 -1.25
N SER A 75 -19.58 22.72 -0.32
CA SER A 75 -18.40 23.59 -0.30
C SER A 75 -17.35 23.23 -1.35
N ILE A 76 -17.42 22.02 -1.92
CA ILE A 76 -16.67 21.65 -3.14
C ILE A 76 -16.86 22.68 -4.25
N GLN A 77 -18.07 23.22 -4.41
CA GLN A 77 -18.39 24.19 -5.48
C GLN A 77 -17.77 25.57 -5.26
N LYS A 78 -17.31 25.86 -4.04
CA LYS A 78 -16.67 27.12 -3.66
C LYS A 78 -15.15 27.00 -3.59
N PHE A 79 -14.60 25.81 -3.82
CA PHE A 79 -13.17 25.57 -3.74
C PHE A 79 -12.47 26.14 -4.98
N PRO A 80 -11.47 27.04 -4.85
CA PRO A 80 -10.89 27.76 -5.99
C PRO A 80 -10.20 26.85 -7.02
N LEU A 81 -9.93 25.60 -6.64
CA LEU A 81 -9.28 24.59 -7.49
C LEU A 81 -10.23 23.46 -7.95
N HIS A 82 -11.51 23.46 -7.56
CA HIS A 82 -12.54 22.45 -7.91
C HIS A 82 -11.95 21.04 -8.15
N ASP A 83 -11.93 20.59 -9.41
CA ASP A 83 -11.47 19.27 -9.84
C ASP A 83 -9.97 19.06 -9.64
N THR A 84 -9.17 20.10 -9.86
CA THR A 84 -7.71 20.05 -9.71
C THR A 84 -7.31 19.82 -8.26
N GLY A 85 -7.99 20.45 -7.30
CA GLY A 85 -7.74 20.24 -5.87
C GLY A 85 -8.06 18.81 -5.41
N LEU A 86 -9.15 18.26 -5.93
CA LEU A 86 -9.59 16.89 -5.72
C LEU A 86 -8.57 15.87 -6.27
N VAL A 87 -8.10 16.09 -7.50
CA VAL A 87 -7.08 15.25 -8.13
C VAL A 87 -5.76 15.31 -7.34
N ILE A 88 -5.32 16.50 -6.92
CA ILE A 88 -4.11 16.66 -6.09
C ILE A 88 -4.25 15.91 -4.77
N ALA A 89 -5.39 16.01 -4.09
CA ALA A 89 -5.63 15.31 -2.82
C ALA A 89 -5.60 13.78 -3.00
N LEU A 90 -6.18 13.27 -4.08
CA LEU A 90 -6.16 11.84 -4.42
C LEU A 90 -4.74 11.36 -4.77
N VAL A 91 -4.01 12.10 -5.59
CA VAL A 91 -2.62 11.78 -5.95
C VAL A 91 -1.74 11.81 -4.70
N PHE A 92 -1.90 12.82 -3.85
CA PHE A 92 -1.16 12.92 -2.59
C PHE A 92 -1.48 11.76 -1.65
N GLY A 93 -2.77 11.42 -1.48
CA GLY A 93 -3.21 10.27 -0.70
C GLY A 93 -2.59 8.97 -1.22
N PHE A 94 -2.61 8.75 -2.53
CA PHE A 94 -2.03 7.57 -3.17
C PHE A 94 -0.50 7.51 -3.01
N LEU A 95 0.21 8.60 -3.24
CA LEU A 95 1.68 8.67 -3.14
C LEU A 95 2.18 8.66 -1.69
N SER A 96 1.34 9.04 -0.72
CA SER A 96 1.70 9.01 0.69
C SER A 96 2.04 7.59 1.16
N ALA A 97 1.30 6.57 0.70
CA ALA A 97 1.50 5.17 1.08
C ALA A 97 2.89 4.63 0.70
N PRO A 98 3.36 4.68 -0.57
CA PRO A 98 4.70 4.23 -0.92
C PRO A 98 5.82 5.07 -0.29
N VAL A 99 5.61 6.38 -0.09
CA VAL A 99 6.60 7.24 0.60
C VAL A 99 6.76 6.83 2.06
N LEU A 100 5.65 6.67 2.78
CA LEU A 100 5.66 6.26 4.19
C LEU A 100 6.22 4.85 4.35
N LEU A 101 5.80 3.91 3.49
CA LEU A 101 6.39 2.56 3.44
C LEU A 101 7.90 2.60 3.22
N THR A 102 8.39 3.48 2.34
CA THR A 102 9.83 3.63 2.07
C THR A 102 10.57 4.09 3.32
N LEU A 103 10.05 5.10 4.01
CA LEU A 103 10.62 5.62 5.25
C LEU A 103 10.60 4.57 6.37
N CYS A 104 9.47 3.88 6.55
CA CYS A 104 9.34 2.78 7.51
C CYS A 104 10.35 1.67 7.23
N LYS A 105 10.44 1.20 5.98
CA LYS A 105 11.41 0.16 5.58
C LYS A 105 12.83 0.63 5.82
N ARG A 106 13.16 1.88 5.52
CA ARG A 106 14.51 2.42 5.77
C ARG A 106 14.86 2.43 7.26
N ALA A 107 13.96 2.89 8.11
CA ALA A 107 14.14 2.92 9.56
C ALA A 107 14.26 1.49 10.12
N PHE A 108 13.38 0.59 9.70
CA PHE A 108 13.38 -0.79 10.18
C PHE A 108 14.58 -1.60 9.67
N LEU A 109 15.12 -1.33 8.48
CA LEU A 109 16.39 -1.93 8.04
C LEU A 109 17.53 -1.59 9.00
N ALA A 110 17.55 -0.36 9.54
CA ALA A 110 18.53 0.06 10.53
C ALA A 110 18.31 -0.61 11.89
N ILE A 111 17.06 -0.65 12.38
CA ILE A 111 16.69 -1.29 13.66
C ILE A 111 17.00 -2.79 13.63
N PHE A 112 16.55 -3.46 12.56
CA PHE A 112 16.79 -4.88 12.33
C PHE A 112 18.18 -5.17 11.79
N LYS A 113 19.09 -4.19 11.67
CA LYS A 113 20.47 -4.36 11.18
C LYS A 113 20.56 -5.31 9.97
N ILE A 114 19.59 -5.26 9.05
CA ILE A 114 19.56 -6.10 7.84
C ILE A 114 20.41 -5.41 6.79
N ARG A 115 21.42 -6.11 6.27
CA ARG A 115 22.21 -5.60 5.16
C ARG A 115 21.44 -5.80 3.86
N THR A 116 21.56 -4.87 2.92
CA THR A 116 21.05 -5.01 1.57
C THR A 116 22.23 -5.15 0.62
N SER A 117 22.11 -5.97 -0.44
CA SER A 117 23.18 -6.16 -1.41
C SER A 117 23.46 -4.93 -2.29
N GLY A 118 22.62 -3.90 -2.20
CA GLY A 118 22.75 -2.61 -2.88
C GLY A 118 22.25 -1.46 -2.01
N SER A 119 21.96 -0.31 -2.61
CA SER A 119 21.46 0.87 -1.88
C SER A 119 20.17 0.55 -1.11
N ALA A 120 20.22 0.71 0.22
CA ALA A 120 19.08 0.49 1.10
C ALA A 120 17.88 1.37 0.74
N TRP A 121 18.13 2.57 0.19
CA TRP A 121 17.10 3.48 -0.29
C TRP A 121 16.41 2.95 -1.55
N LEU A 122 17.17 2.47 -2.54
CA LEU A 122 16.59 1.91 -3.76
C LEU A 122 15.77 0.67 -3.47
N PHE A 123 16.22 -0.19 -2.55
CA PHE A 123 15.43 -1.33 -2.10
C PHE A 123 14.13 -0.88 -1.43
N ALA A 124 14.21 0.00 -0.43
CA ALA A 124 13.03 0.47 0.29
C ALA A 124 12.02 1.12 -0.65
N LEU A 125 12.47 1.95 -1.58
CA LEU A 125 11.64 2.60 -2.58
C LEU A 125 10.97 1.58 -3.50
N SER A 126 11.79 0.74 -4.15
CA SER A 126 11.28 -0.24 -5.13
C SER A 126 10.32 -1.23 -4.50
N SER A 127 10.63 -1.73 -3.30
CA SER A 127 9.74 -2.63 -2.56
C SER A 127 8.44 -1.93 -2.14
N SER A 128 8.48 -0.65 -1.78
CA SER A 128 7.27 0.07 -1.40
C SER A 128 6.34 0.28 -2.60
N PHE A 129 6.89 0.68 -3.75
CA PHE A 129 6.12 0.79 -4.99
C PHE A 129 5.58 -0.55 -5.47
N LEU A 130 6.40 -1.59 -5.50
CA LEU A 130 5.97 -2.94 -5.89
C LEU A 130 4.89 -3.48 -4.95
N GLY A 131 5.01 -3.25 -3.64
CA GLY A 131 4.00 -3.64 -2.67
C GLY A 131 2.65 -2.98 -2.95
N VAL A 132 2.64 -1.65 -3.15
CA VAL A 132 1.41 -0.89 -3.45
C VAL A 132 0.81 -1.30 -4.80
N ILE A 133 1.63 -1.41 -5.86
CA ILE A 133 1.17 -1.80 -7.19
C ILE A 133 0.63 -3.23 -7.18
N ALA A 134 1.31 -4.18 -6.51
CA ALA A 134 0.85 -5.56 -6.45
C ALA A 134 -0.48 -5.66 -5.68
N SER A 135 -0.54 -5.06 -4.49
CA SER A 135 -1.72 -5.15 -3.62
C SER A 135 -2.95 -4.47 -4.21
N LEU A 136 -2.81 -3.35 -4.92
CA LEU A 136 -3.92 -2.65 -5.57
C LEU A 136 -4.21 -3.17 -6.99
N GLY A 137 -3.17 -3.58 -7.72
CA GLY A 137 -3.30 -4.04 -9.09
C GLY A 137 -4.13 -5.31 -9.22
N ALA A 138 -3.98 -6.25 -8.27
CA ALA A 138 -4.76 -7.49 -8.26
C ALA A 138 -6.29 -7.25 -8.12
N PRO A 139 -6.80 -6.52 -7.11
CA PRO A 139 -8.24 -6.25 -7.01
C PRO A 139 -8.74 -5.40 -8.19
N ILE A 140 -7.98 -4.42 -8.68
CA ILE A 140 -8.36 -3.61 -9.86
C ILE A 140 -8.52 -4.52 -11.09
N LEU A 141 -7.59 -5.43 -11.31
CA LEU A 141 -7.64 -6.37 -12.42
C LEU A 141 -8.87 -7.30 -12.31
N LEU A 142 -9.17 -7.81 -11.11
CA LEU A 142 -10.35 -8.65 -10.89
C LEU A 142 -11.66 -7.90 -11.12
N VAL A 143 -11.77 -6.65 -10.66
CA VAL A 143 -12.93 -5.79 -10.93
C VAL A 143 -13.09 -5.55 -12.44
N TYR A 144 -11.98 -5.31 -13.14
CA TYR A 144 -12.00 -5.15 -14.59
C TYR A 144 -12.45 -6.42 -15.32
N LEU A 145 -12.01 -7.59 -14.86
CA LEU A 145 -12.40 -8.87 -15.44
C LEU A 145 -13.85 -9.23 -15.16
N PHE A 146 -14.40 -8.88 -13.99
CA PHE A 146 -15.80 -9.14 -13.62
C PHE A 146 -16.80 -8.15 -14.20
N SER A 147 -16.34 -6.99 -14.68
CA SER A 147 -17.16 -5.99 -15.36
C SER A 147 -17.27 -6.20 -16.88
N ARG A 148 -16.52 -7.16 -17.42
CA ARG A 148 -16.66 -7.66 -18.79
C ARG A 148 -17.56 -8.89 -18.82
#